data_AF-A0A919K7B3-F1
#
_entry.id   AF-A0A919K7B3-F1
#
_cell.length_a   1.000
_cell.length_b   1.000
_cell.length_c   1.000
_cell.angle_alpha   90.00
_cell.angle_beta   90.00
_cell.angle_gamma   90.00
#
_symmetry.space_group_name_H-M   'P 1'
#
loop_
_entity.id
_entity.type
_entity.pdbx_description
1 polymer ?
#
loop_
_entity_poly.entity_id
_entity_poly.type
_entity_poly.pdbx_seq_one_letter_code
_entity_poly.pdbx_strand_id
1 'polypeptide(L)'
;MQQGPSKGRSGGRAHGEMSNNRRRSHAWLATAKGEPGEPFLPKVGELYLITTTIFALGNDPGASRPGVVIVVPAEPGSRFPIEVVTRTSRKVPGVSHPADRKLSSHLDKDGVFSTLTQVEQQLWRPENVMRLGVLTDPYLSEVLRRFAS
;
A
#
# COMPACT_ATOMS: atom_id res chain seq x y z
N MET A 1 -49.79 -51.54 35.36
CA MET A 1 -48.63 -51.51 36.28
C MET A 1 -47.40 -51.23 35.43
N GLN A 2 -46.77 -50.04 35.56
CA GLN A 2 -45.50 -49.78 36.29
C GLN A 2 -44.29 -50.56 35.72
N GLN A 3 -43.05 -50.08 35.61
CA GLN A 3 -42.36 -48.78 35.50
C GLN A 3 -40.84 -49.15 35.39
N GLY A 4 -40.06 -48.44 34.57
CA GLY A 4 -38.60 -48.27 34.70
C GLY A 4 -37.64 -49.28 34.01
N PRO A 5 -36.33 -48.97 33.83
CA PRO A 5 -35.59 -47.76 34.24
C PRO A 5 -34.62 -47.10 33.21
N SER A 6 -34.43 -45.78 33.41
CA SER A 6 -33.18 -44.98 33.51
C SER A 6 -32.00 -45.08 32.53
N LYS A 7 -31.59 -43.88 32.02
CA LYS A 7 -30.23 -43.28 31.82
C LYS A 7 -30.29 -42.37 30.57
N GLY A 8 -29.78 -41.16 30.48
CA GLY A 8 -28.95 -40.30 31.32
C GLY A 8 -28.20 -39.32 30.40
N ARG A 9 -28.10 -38.06 30.83
CA ARG A 9 -27.03 -37.07 30.53
C ARG A 9 -26.88 -36.40 29.15
N SER A 10 -26.99 -35.07 29.22
CA SER A 10 -25.99 -34.07 28.80
C SER A 10 -25.76 -33.80 27.31
N GLY A 11 -25.99 -32.55 26.89
CA GLY A 11 -25.39 -32.04 25.66
C GLY A 11 -26.00 -30.74 25.16
N GLY A 12 -25.88 -29.66 25.95
CA GLY A 12 -26.11 -28.31 25.43
C GLY A 12 -25.11 -28.03 24.31
N ARG A 13 -25.60 -27.85 23.08
CA ARG A 13 -24.84 -27.30 21.97
C ARG A 13 -25.20 -25.83 21.81
N ALA A 14 -24.49 -24.99 22.53
CA ALA A 14 -24.19 -23.65 22.06
C ALA A 14 -23.19 -23.81 20.91
N HIS A 15 -23.63 -23.61 19.67
CA HIS A 15 -22.72 -23.33 18.57
C HIS A 15 -22.85 -21.85 18.25
N GLY A 16 -21.95 -21.08 18.84
CA GLY A 16 -21.65 -19.72 18.42
C GLY A 16 -21.11 -19.76 17.00
N GLU A 17 -21.90 -19.23 16.07
CA GLU A 17 -21.47 -18.98 14.71
C GLU A 17 -20.81 -17.61 14.67
N MET A 18 -19.57 -17.53 15.16
CA MET A 18 -18.68 -16.40 14.92
C MET A 18 -18.15 -16.50 13.49
N SER A 19 -18.95 -16.04 12.54
CA SER A 19 -18.58 -15.99 11.12
C SER A 19 -17.54 -14.88 10.88
N ASN A 20 -16.29 -15.33 10.77
CA ASN A 20 -15.24 -14.81 9.88
C ASN A 20 -14.82 -13.33 9.97
N ASN A 21 -14.28 -12.93 11.12
CA ASN A 21 -13.39 -11.78 11.23
C ASN A 21 -11.91 -12.17 10.92
N ARG A 22 -11.57 -12.43 9.66
CA ARG A 22 -10.17 -12.65 9.22
C ARG A 22 -9.85 -12.02 7.87
N ARG A 23 -9.94 -10.70 7.78
CA ARG A 23 -9.05 -9.91 6.91
C ARG A 23 -7.98 -9.31 7.81
N ARG A 24 -7.00 -10.12 8.21
CA ARG A 24 -5.80 -9.60 8.90
C ARG A 24 -5.11 -8.65 7.93
N SER A 25 -5.03 -7.37 8.29
CA SER A 25 -4.30 -6.35 7.53
C SER A 25 -2.84 -6.78 7.41
N HIS A 26 -2.42 -7.25 6.23
CA HIS A 26 -1.06 -7.73 5.97
C HIS A 26 0.00 -6.60 6.01
N ALA A 27 -0.40 -5.35 6.23
CA ALA A 27 0.50 -4.20 6.31
C ALA A 27 1.40 -4.18 7.55
N TRP A 28 1.05 -4.87 8.64
CA TRP A 28 1.82 -4.84 9.89
C TRP A 28 3.17 -5.56 9.84
N LEU A 29 3.44 -6.33 8.77
CA LEU A 29 4.69 -7.05 8.56
C LEU A 29 5.34 -6.64 7.23
N ALA A 30 5.45 -5.33 6.99
CA ALA A 30 6.20 -4.86 5.84
C ALA A 30 7.67 -5.30 5.97
N THR A 31 8.14 -6.07 4.99
CA THR A 31 9.56 -6.43 4.89
C THR A 31 10.36 -5.22 4.46
N ALA A 32 11.52 -5.00 5.09
CA ALA A 32 12.48 -3.98 4.67
C ALA A 32 12.84 -4.15 3.19
N LYS A 33 12.90 -3.04 2.46
CA LYS A 33 13.15 -3.04 1.01
C LYS A 33 14.63 -2.97 0.63
N GLY A 34 15.46 -2.54 1.56
CA GLY A 34 16.90 -2.41 1.42
C GLY A 34 17.56 -2.31 2.79
N GLU A 35 18.87 -2.20 2.80
CA GLU A 35 19.64 -1.98 4.03
C GLU A 35 19.21 -0.67 4.71
N PRO A 36 19.28 -0.60 6.06
CA PRO A 36 19.10 0.65 6.78
C PRO A 36 20.03 1.74 6.21
N GLY A 37 19.49 2.92 5.99
CA GLY A 37 20.23 4.01 5.35
C GLY A 37 19.64 5.37 5.69
N GLU A 38 20.39 6.42 5.37
CA GLU A 38 19.98 7.79 5.61
C GLU A 38 18.78 8.19 4.72
N PRO A 39 17.92 9.11 5.21
CA PRO A 39 16.91 9.75 4.36
C PRO A 39 17.53 10.41 3.12
N PHE A 40 16.81 10.37 2.01
CA PHE A 40 17.21 11.04 0.78
C PHE A 40 16.01 11.70 0.09
N LEU A 41 16.27 12.66 -0.79
CA LEU A 41 15.24 13.29 -1.60
C LEU A 41 15.14 12.59 -2.97
N PRO A 42 13.95 12.08 -3.36
CA PRO A 42 13.73 11.54 -4.69
C PRO A 42 13.62 12.67 -5.74
N LYS A 43 13.43 12.31 -7.01
CA LYS A 43 13.06 13.26 -8.07
C LYS A 43 11.59 13.10 -8.47
N VAL A 44 10.98 14.20 -8.90
CA VAL A 44 9.64 14.17 -9.51
C VAL A 44 9.65 13.26 -10.73
N GLY A 45 8.61 12.43 -10.85
CA GLY A 45 8.46 11.41 -11.90
C GLY A 45 9.12 10.07 -11.57
N GLU A 46 9.94 9.96 -10.52
CA GLU A 46 10.48 8.67 -10.11
C GLU A 46 9.40 7.77 -9.51
N LEU A 47 9.46 6.49 -9.87
CA LEU A 47 8.57 5.45 -9.38
C LEU A 47 9.27 4.63 -8.32
N TYR A 48 8.56 4.37 -7.23
CA TYR A 48 9.03 3.56 -6.11
C TYR A 48 7.99 2.53 -5.72
N LEU A 49 8.45 1.38 -5.24
CA LEU A 49 7.65 0.51 -4.40
C LEU A 49 7.79 1.01 -2.96
N ILE A 50 6.71 1.53 -2.40
CA ILE A 50 6.69 2.24 -1.12
C ILE A 50 6.00 1.34 -0.10
N THR A 51 6.62 1.14 1.06
CA THR A 51 5.99 0.46 2.18
C THR A 51 4.78 1.27 2.66
N THR A 52 3.63 0.63 2.92
CA THR A 52 2.41 1.38 3.26
C THR A 52 2.37 1.88 4.70
N THR A 53 3.21 1.35 5.60
CA THR A 53 3.26 1.80 6.99
C THR A 53 3.71 3.25 7.14
N ILE A 54 4.49 3.78 6.20
CA ILE A 54 5.00 5.16 6.23
C ILE A 54 4.00 6.23 5.74
N PHE A 55 2.81 5.83 5.24
CA PHE A 55 1.77 6.79 4.82
C PHE A 55 0.33 6.37 5.15
N ALA A 56 0.06 5.10 5.43
CA ALA A 56 -1.27 4.59 5.72
C ALA A 56 -1.42 4.03 7.14
N LEU A 57 -0.33 3.96 7.92
CA LEU A 57 -0.32 3.51 9.33
C LEU A 57 -1.12 2.22 9.58
N GLY A 58 -1.05 1.26 8.65
CA GLY A 58 -1.73 -0.04 8.76
C GLY A 58 -3.16 -0.11 8.21
N ASN A 59 -3.70 1.00 7.70
CA ASN A 59 -5.04 1.05 7.09
C ASN A 59 -5.05 0.57 5.63
N ASP A 60 -3.89 0.52 4.95
CA ASP A 60 -3.81 -0.07 3.61
C ASP A 60 -3.78 -1.61 3.73
N PRO A 61 -4.61 -2.34 2.96
CA PRO A 61 -4.60 -3.80 2.98
C PRO A 61 -3.33 -4.44 2.39
N GLY A 62 -2.56 -3.70 1.58
CA GLY A 62 -1.29 -4.14 1.02
C GLY A 62 -0.11 -3.64 1.85
N ALA A 63 0.96 -4.44 1.95
CA ALA A 63 2.19 -4.04 2.63
C ALA A 63 3.01 -3.02 1.84
N SER A 64 2.81 -2.92 0.52
CA SER A 64 3.48 -1.94 -0.32
C SER A 64 2.65 -1.55 -1.53
N ARG A 65 2.91 -0.36 -2.06
CA ARG A 65 2.27 0.18 -3.27
C ARG A 65 3.33 0.75 -4.21
N PRO A 66 3.26 0.51 -5.53
CA PRO A 66 3.96 1.34 -6.49
C PRO A 66 3.42 2.77 -6.38
N GLY A 67 4.27 3.79 -6.41
CA GLY A 67 3.86 5.19 -6.37
C GLY A 67 4.85 6.07 -7.11
N VAL A 68 4.32 7.10 -7.77
CA VAL A 68 5.12 8.11 -8.47
C VAL A 68 5.23 9.35 -7.63
N VAL A 69 6.44 9.89 -7.53
CA VAL A 69 6.72 11.15 -6.82
C VAL A 69 6.25 12.33 -7.68
N ILE A 70 5.44 13.21 -7.11
CA ILE A 70 4.92 14.40 -7.82
C ILE A 70 5.38 15.72 -7.20
N VAL A 71 5.71 15.74 -5.91
CA VAL A 71 6.26 16.90 -5.22
C VAL A 71 7.41 16.46 -4.32
N VAL A 72 8.50 17.22 -4.38
CA VAL A 72 9.68 17.04 -3.52
C VAL A 72 10.00 18.39 -2.88
N PRO A 73 10.15 18.45 -1.56
CA PRO A 73 10.60 19.65 -0.85
C PRO A 73 11.96 20.12 -1.38
N ALA A 74 12.14 21.44 -1.51
CA ALA A 74 13.37 22.02 -2.06
C ALA A 74 14.59 21.81 -1.15
N GLU A 75 14.37 21.69 0.16
CA GLU A 75 15.44 21.62 1.16
C GLU A 75 15.36 20.29 1.95
N PRO A 76 16.50 19.57 2.07
CA PRO A 76 16.60 18.43 2.97
C PRO A 76 16.29 18.82 4.41
N GLY A 77 15.47 18.03 5.10
CA GLY A 77 15.09 18.29 6.50
C GLY A 77 13.97 19.31 6.67
N SER A 78 13.39 19.80 5.57
CA SER A 78 12.16 20.58 5.64
C SER A 78 11.00 19.78 6.24
N ARG A 79 10.05 20.48 6.85
CA ARG A 79 8.82 19.88 7.40
C ARG A 79 7.80 19.55 6.31
N PHE A 80 7.99 20.04 5.09
CA PHE A 80 7.12 19.70 3.97
C PHE A 80 7.30 18.22 3.58
N PRO A 81 6.21 17.47 3.35
CA PRO A 81 6.29 16.07 2.99
C PRO A 81 6.67 15.89 1.51
N ILE A 82 7.09 14.68 1.16
CA ILE A 82 7.13 14.21 -0.22
C ILE A 82 5.73 13.77 -0.60
N GLU A 83 5.23 14.23 -1.76
CA GLU A 83 3.92 13.82 -2.25
C GLU A 83 4.06 12.76 -3.34
N VAL A 84 3.29 11.69 -3.17
CA VAL A 84 3.32 10.51 -4.03
C VAL A 84 1.90 10.09 -4.39
N VAL A 85 1.69 9.76 -5.67
CA VAL A 85 0.44 9.15 -6.13
C VAL A 85 0.63 7.65 -6.26
N THR A 86 -0.11 6.88 -5.46
CA THR A 86 0.00 5.43 -5.42
C THR A 86 -0.86 4.75 -6.49
N ARG A 87 -0.38 3.60 -6.95
CA ARG A 87 -0.97 2.75 -7.98
C ARG A 87 -1.68 1.56 -7.37
N THR A 88 -2.86 1.27 -7.87
CA THR A 88 -3.67 0.10 -7.50
C THR A 88 -4.13 -0.66 -8.73
N SER A 89 -4.32 -1.98 -8.62
CA SER A 89 -4.94 -2.80 -9.67
C SER A 89 -6.47 -2.82 -9.60
N ARG A 90 -7.06 -2.14 -8.61
CA ARG A 90 -8.51 -2.01 -8.49
C ARG A 90 -9.05 -1.04 -9.52
N LYS A 91 -10.26 -1.29 -10.00
CA LYS A 91 -11.01 -0.35 -10.85
C LYS A 91 -11.51 0.80 -9.99
N VAL A 92 -10.80 1.92 -10.00
CA VAL A 92 -11.12 3.15 -9.28
C VAL A 92 -10.89 4.36 -10.18
N PRO A 93 -11.48 5.53 -9.90
CA PRO A 93 -11.15 6.76 -10.61
C PRO A 93 -9.67 7.12 -10.45
N GLY A 94 -9.01 7.50 -11.54
CA GLY A 94 -7.60 7.89 -11.52
C GLY A 94 -7.02 7.95 -12.93
N VAL A 95 -5.70 7.88 -13.03
CA VAL A 95 -4.96 7.79 -14.30
C VAL A 95 -4.64 6.33 -14.58
N SER A 96 -5.19 5.79 -15.68
CA SER A 96 -4.94 4.42 -16.11
C SER A 96 -3.49 4.23 -16.56
N HIS A 97 -2.86 3.16 -16.10
CA HIS A 97 -1.49 2.79 -16.46
C HIS A 97 -1.43 1.29 -16.79
N PRO A 98 -1.02 0.91 -18.01
CA PRO A 98 -0.93 -0.49 -18.40
C PRO A 98 0.13 -1.24 -17.57
N ALA A 99 0.14 -2.56 -17.67
CA ALA A 99 1.28 -3.35 -17.20
C ALA A 99 2.56 -2.89 -17.91
N ASP A 100 3.65 -2.74 -17.16
CA ASP A 100 4.98 -2.42 -17.69
C ASP A 100 6.07 -3.23 -16.97
N ARG A 101 6.30 -4.45 -17.47
CA ARG A 101 7.34 -5.35 -16.95
C ARG A 101 8.75 -4.90 -17.31
N LYS A 102 8.92 -4.02 -18.30
CA LYS A 102 10.25 -3.49 -18.65
C LYS A 102 10.71 -2.53 -17.56
N LEU A 103 9.77 -1.79 -16.98
CA LEU A 103 10.03 -0.89 -15.86
C LEU A 103 10.21 -1.65 -14.56
N SER A 104 9.28 -2.55 -14.21
CA SER A 104 9.44 -3.39 -13.02
C SER A 104 8.53 -4.62 -13.03
N SER A 105 8.99 -5.73 -12.43
CA SER A 105 8.15 -6.88 -12.12
C SER A 105 6.97 -6.56 -11.19
N HIS A 106 7.00 -5.44 -10.45
CA HIS A 106 5.90 -4.97 -9.61
C HIS A 106 4.79 -4.24 -10.39
N LEU A 107 4.97 -4.04 -11.71
CA LEU A 107 4.00 -3.45 -12.62
C LEU A 107 3.54 -4.50 -13.65
N ASP A 108 3.38 -5.75 -13.23
CA ASP A 108 3.04 -6.89 -14.09
C ASP A 108 1.59 -6.93 -14.58
N LYS A 109 0.74 -6.05 -14.06
CA LYS A 109 -0.70 -5.95 -14.32
C LYS A 109 -1.10 -4.50 -14.54
N ASP A 110 -2.16 -4.30 -15.31
CA ASP A 110 -2.82 -3.01 -15.45
C ASP A 110 -3.27 -2.46 -14.10
N GLY A 111 -3.32 -1.14 -14.00
CA GLY A 111 -3.63 -0.45 -12.77
C GLY A 111 -3.91 1.02 -12.98
N VAL A 112 -4.16 1.71 -11.88
CA VAL A 112 -4.60 3.10 -11.86
C VAL A 112 -3.83 3.83 -10.79
N PHE A 113 -3.24 4.98 -11.13
CA PHE A 113 -2.76 5.96 -10.15
C PHE A 113 -3.95 6.74 -9.61
N SER A 114 -4.28 6.54 -8.34
CA SER A 114 -5.58 6.97 -7.80
C SER A 114 -5.53 7.77 -6.51
N THR A 115 -4.47 7.63 -5.72
CA THR A 115 -4.47 8.12 -4.34
C THR A 115 -3.22 8.94 -4.09
N LEU A 116 -3.42 10.24 -3.89
CA LEU A 116 -2.39 11.16 -3.38
C LEU A 116 -2.13 10.84 -1.92
N THR A 117 -0.86 10.70 -1.57
CA THR A 117 -0.38 10.39 -0.23
C THR A 117 0.86 11.23 0.07
N GLN A 118 1.04 11.54 1.35
CA GLN A 118 2.16 12.33 1.85
C GLN A 118 3.06 11.42 2.68
N VAL A 119 4.36 11.52 2.46
CA VAL A 119 5.38 10.78 3.20
C VAL A 119 6.34 11.78 3.81
N GLU A 120 6.59 11.65 5.10
CA GLU A 120 7.58 12.49 5.76
C GLU A 120 8.99 12.21 5.23
N GLN A 121 9.81 13.24 5.05
CA GLN A 121 11.15 13.09 4.47
C GLN A 121 12.01 12.10 5.25
N GLN A 122 11.95 12.15 6.58
CA GLN A 122 12.70 11.22 7.44
C GLN A 122 12.29 9.76 7.26
N LEU A 123 11.12 9.46 6.69
CA LEU A 123 10.68 8.10 6.41
C LEU A 123 11.08 7.64 4.99
N TRP A 124 11.52 8.57 4.14
CA TRP A 124 11.98 8.27 2.78
C TRP A 124 13.41 7.75 2.78
N ARG A 125 13.55 6.47 3.13
CA ARG A 125 14.82 5.76 3.30
C ARG A 125 14.84 4.46 2.49
N PRO A 126 16.02 3.90 2.15
CA PRO A 126 16.13 2.65 1.40
C PRO A 126 15.37 1.46 2.03
N GLU A 127 15.23 1.43 3.35
CA GLU A 127 14.44 0.42 4.07
C GLU A 127 12.93 0.47 3.76
N ASN A 128 12.40 1.66 3.42
CA ASN A 128 10.97 1.90 3.20
C ASN A 128 10.58 2.01 1.73
N VAL A 129 11.54 2.30 0.84
CA VAL A 129 11.30 2.52 -0.59
C VAL A 129 12.30 1.76 -1.45
N MET A 130 11.83 1.21 -2.58
CA MET A 130 12.68 0.62 -3.61
C MET A 130 12.39 1.30 -4.94
N ARG A 131 13.41 1.88 -5.58
CA ARG A 131 13.25 2.54 -6.88
C ARG A 131 12.89 1.51 -7.94
N LEU A 132 11.81 1.76 -8.66
CA LEU A 132 11.34 0.95 -9.78
C LEU A 132 11.76 1.53 -11.13
N GLY A 133 11.92 2.86 -11.22
CA GLY A 133 12.32 3.54 -12.44
C GLY A 133 11.77 4.95 -12.51
N VAL A 134 11.46 5.41 -13.73
CA VAL A 134 10.89 6.75 -13.99
C VAL A 134 9.61 6.56 -14.78
N LEU A 135 8.52 7.19 -14.33
CA LEU A 135 7.27 7.26 -15.09
C LEU A 135 7.45 8.28 -16.21
N THR A 136 7.31 7.85 -17.46
CA THR A 136 7.42 8.74 -18.61
C THR A 136 6.04 9.22 -19.08
N ASP A 137 6.05 10.17 -20.00
CA ASP A 137 4.85 10.57 -20.71
C ASP A 137 4.27 9.42 -21.55
N PRO A 138 2.95 9.42 -21.79
CA PRO A 138 1.98 10.47 -21.41
C PRO A 138 1.50 10.41 -19.95
N TYR A 139 1.85 9.35 -19.21
CA TYR A 139 1.27 9.08 -17.89
C TYR A 139 1.71 10.07 -16.82
N LEU A 140 2.98 10.49 -16.83
CA LEU A 140 3.47 11.47 -15.85
C LEU A 140 2.72 12.80 -15.99
N SER A 141 2.64 13.34 -17.21
CA SER A 141 1.87 14.56 -17.48
C SER A 141 0.40 14.44 -17.03
N GLU A 142 -0.25 13.30 -17.25
CA GLU A 142 -1.63 13.11 -16.83
C GLU A 142 -1.79 13.04 -15.31
N VAL A 143 -0.85 12.38 -14.61
CA VAL A 143 -0.81 12.35 -13.14
C VAL A 143 -0.60 13.75 -12.58
N LEU A 144 0.39 14.50 -13.09
CA LEU A 144 0.66 15.86 -12.64
C LEU A 144 -0.55 16.77 -12.88
N ARG A 145 -1.14 16.74 -14.08
CA ARG A 145 -2.35 17.51 -14.40
C ARG A 145 -3.50 17.23 -13.45
N ARG A 146 -3.62 15.99 -12.97
CA ARG A 146 -4.73 15.58 -12.09
C ARG A 146 -4.48 15.86 -10.61
N PHE A 147 -3.24 15.80 -10.14
CA PHE A 147 -2.93 15.77 -8.71
C PHE A 147 -2.01 16.89 -8.21
N ALA A 148 -1.30 17.62 -9.08
CA ALA A 148 -0.33 18.65 -8.69
C ALA A 148 -0.97 20.07 -8.57
N SER A 149 -2.16 20.15 -7.97
CA SER A 149 -2.93 21.39 -7.81
C SER A 149 -2.47 22.22 -6.62
#